data_AF-A0A5E4NWH2-F1
#
_entry.id   AF-A0A5E4NWH2-F1
#
_cell.length_a   1.000
_cell.length_b   1.000
_cell.length_c   1.000
_cell.angle_alpha   90.00
_cell.angle_beta   90.00
_cell.angle_gamma   90.00
#
_symmetry.space_group_name_H-M   'P 1'
#
loop_
_entity.id
_entity.type
_entity.pdbx_description
1 polymer ?
#
loop_
_entity_poly.entity_id
_entity_poly.type
_entity_poly.pdbx_seq_one_letter_code
_entity_poly.pdbx_strand_id
1 'polypeptide(L)'
;MRRVLLVGATGAFGSRLAALLGKQPDLHLILAARRRAPLDALRKSLGARPDVSVALLDRERPDLAGLAPWLLVDAAGPFQGGDYALARAAIDVGAHYVDLADARDPVAGFTAALYRGWLGPA
;
A
#
# COMPACT_ATOMS: atom_id res chain seq x y z
N MET A 1 15.09 -2.41 -9.64
CA MET A 1 14.35 -2.89 -8.45
C MET A 1 12.92 -2.41 -8.50
N ARG A 2 11.96 -3.24 -8.10
CA ARG A 2 10.53 -2.87 -8.06
C ARG A 2 10.21 -2.20 -6.73
N ARG A 3 9.49 -1.07 -6.76
CA ARG A 3 9.11 -0.32 -5.55
C ARG A 3 7.77 -0.82 -5.04
N VAL A 4 7.73 -1.36 -3.82
CA VAL A 4 6.50 -1.85 -3.19
C VAL A 4 6.15 -0.94 -2.03
N LEU A 5 5.04 -0.22 -2.15
CA LEU A 5 4.48 0.60 -1.09
C LEU A 5 3.51 -0.23 -0.25
N LEU A 6 3.83 -0.40 1.04
CA LEU A 6 3.00 -1.13 1.99
C LEU A 6 2.33 -0.15 2.95
N VAL A 7 1.05 0.13 2.75
CA VAL A 7 0.26 1.01 3.60
C VAL A 7 -0.33 0.22 4.76
N GLY A 8 -0.25 0.77 5.97
CA GLY A 8 -0.57 0.01 7.19
C GLY A 8 0.56 -0.89 7.66
N ALA A 9 1.81 -0.59 7.26
CA ALA A 9 2.99 -1.42 7.54
C ALA A 9 3.18 -1.76 9.03
N THR A 10 2.74 -0.91 9.94
CA THR A 10 2.91 -1.10 11.40
C THR A 10 1.72 -1.83 12.04
N GLY A 11 0.71 -2.22 11.26
CA GLY A 11 -0.43 -3.02 11.74
C GLY A 11 -0.09 -4.50 11.91
N ALA A 12 -1.08 -5.27 12.38
CA ALA A 12 -0.92 -6.70 12.62
C ALA A 12 -0.56 -7.48 11.34
N PHE A 13 -1.27 -7.23 10.24
CA PHE A 13 -0.99 -7.88 8.95
C PHE A 13 0.20 -7.24 8.24
N GLY A 14 0.25 -5.91 8.18
CA GLY A 14 1.32 -5.17 7.52
C GLY A 14 2.72 -5.51 8.05
N SER A 15 2.92 -5.64 9.36
CA SER A 15 4.24 -5.94 9.92
C SER A 15 4.75 -7.34 9.55
N ARG A 16 3.83 -8.32 9.49
CA ARG A 16 4.13 -9.68 9.03
C ARG A 16 4.47 -9.70 7.56
N LEU A 17 3.69 -8.99 6.73
CA LEU A 17 3.97 -8.87 5.30
C LEU A 17 5.30 -8.15 5.05
N ALA A 18 5.60 -7.09 5.80
CA ALA A 18 6.88 -6.39 5.73
C ALA A 18 8.08 -7.32 6.02
N ALA A 19 7.95 -8.23 7.00
CA ALA A 19 8.98 -9.22 7.30
C ALA A 19 9.18 -10.27 6.19
N LEU A 20 8.13 -10.59 5.43
CA LEU A 20 8.21 -11.49 4.28
C LEU A 20 8.80 -10.78 3.05
N LEU A 21 8.28 -9.60 2.72
CA LEU A 21 8.74 -8.79 1.57
C LEU A 21 10.16 -8.28 1.76
N GLY A 22 10.53 -7.91 2.98
CA GLY A 22 11.87 -7.43 3.32
C GLY A 22 12.97 -8.50 3.18
N LYS A 23 12.64 -9.74 2.81
CA LYS A 23 13.61 -10.80 2.46
C LYS A 23 13.82 -10.91 0.94
N GLN A 24 12.99 -10.27 0.13
CA GLN A 24 13.07 -10.36 -1.32
C GLN A 24 14.16 -9.43 -1.86
N PRO A 25 15.16 -9.94 -2.61
CA PRO A 25 16.31 -9.14 -3.03
C PRO A 25 15.99 -8.11 -4.11
N ASP A 26 14.90 -8.28 -4.87
CA ASP A 26 14.58 -7.43 -6.03
C ASP A 26 13.60 -6.28 -5.72
N LEU A 27 13.25 -6.10 -4.44
CA LEU A 27 12.25 -5.15 -3.98
C LEU A 27 12.90 -4.00 -3.21
N HIS A 28 12.45 -2.79 -3.52
CA HIS A 28 12.57 -1.65 -2.61
C HIS A 28 11.25 -1.57 -1.83
N LEU A 29 11.27 -1.89 -0.54
CA LEU A 29 10.09 -1.86 0.31
C LEU A 29 9.93 -0.47 0.95
N ILE A 30 8.79 0.17 0.71
CA ILE A 30 8.42 1.45 1.33
C ILE A 30 7.37 1.15 2.40
N LEU A 31 7.77 1.22 3.67
CA LEU A 31 6.86 1.05 4.81
C LEU A 31 6.09 2.35 5.01
N ALA A 32 4.76 2.30 4.93
CA ALA A 32 3.91 3.49 5.05
C ALA A 32 2.87 3.40 6.17
N ALA A 33 2.79 4.47 6.95
CA ALA A 33 1.82 4.66 8.03
C ALA A 33 1.76 6.15 8.44
N ARG A 34 0.78 6.52 9.26
CA ARG A 34 0.60 7.92 9.73
C ARG A 34 1.66 8.41 10.72
N ARG A 35 2.41 7.51 11.36
CA ARG A 35 3.37 7.85 12.43
C ARG A 35 4.76 7.34 12.11
N ARG A 36 5.76 8.21 12.30
CA ARG A 36 7.16 7.93 11.96
C ARG A 36 7.81 6.92 12.91
N ALA A 37 7.66 7.09 14.22
CA ALA A 37 8.36 6.27 15.20
C ALA A 37 8.09 4.75 15.07
N PRO A 38 6.84 4.28 14.88
CA PRO A 38 6.59 2.86 14.62
C PRO A 38 7.23 2.34 13.33
N LEU A 39 7.28 3.17 12.27
CA LEU A 39 7.92 2.80 11.01
C LEU A 39 9.42 2.63 11.16
N ASP A 40 10.09 3.54 11.87
CA ASP A 40 11.53 3.44 12.13
C ASP A 40 11.84 2.22 13.00
N ALA A 41 11.01 1.92 14.00
CA ALA A 41 11.14 0.72 14.82
C ALA A 41 10.99 -0.57 14.00
N LEU A 42 9.99 -0.62 13.10
CA LEU A 42 9.80 -1.73 12.18
C LEU A 42 10.98 -1.86 11.20
N ARG A 43 11.43 -0.76 10.59
CA ARG A 43 12.61 -0.77 9.70
C ARG A 43 13.84 -1.33 10.43
N LYS A 44 14.04 -0.95 11.69
CA LYS A 44 15.14 -1.45 12.53
C LYS A 44 15.01 -2.95 12.81
N SER A 45 13.81 -3.46 13.10
CA SER A 45 13.59 -4.90 13.32
C SER A 45 13.81 -5.73 12.06
N LEU A 46 13.67 -5.12 10.87
CA LEU A 46 14.02 -5.72 9.57
C LEU A 46 15.51 -5.60 9.22
N GLY A 47 16.36 -5.15 10.16
CA GLY A 47 17.81 -5.02 9.98
C GLY A 47 18.28 -3.69 9.39
N ALA A 48 17.40 -2.69 9.27
CA ALA A 48 17.72 -1.35 8.74
C ALA A 48 18.37 -1.39 7.35
N ARG A 49 17.94 -2.33 6.50
CA ARG A 49 18.47 -2.52 5.15
C ARG A 49 18.28 -1.27 4.27
N PRO A 50 19.21 -1.00 3.33
CA PRO A 50 19.14 0.18 2.46
C PRO A 50 17.97 0.17 1.48
N ASP A 51 17.43 -1.00 1.14
CA ASP A 51 16.29 -1.20 0.26
C ASP A 51 14.93 -1.18 1.01
N VAL A 52 14.94 -0.81 2.29
CA VAL A 52 13.73 -0.56 3.08
C VAL A 52 13.71 0.91 3.49
N SER A 53 12.75 1.67 2.94
CA SER A 53 12.51 3.06 3.33
C SER A 53 11.18 3.22 4.06
N VAL A 54 10.96 4.41 4.62
CA VAL A 54 9.72 4.75 5.31
C VAL A 54 9.07 5.97 4.66
N ALA A 55 7.74 6.00 4.64
CA ALA A 55 6.96 7.14 4.17
C ALA A 55 5.81 7.42 5.14
N LEU A 56 5.55 8.69 5.42
CA LEU A 56 4.32 9.07 6.10
C LEU A 56 3.20 9.13 5.07
N LEU A 57 2.10 8.43 5.34
CA LEU A 57 0.97 8.40 4.44
C LEU A 57 -0.31 8.19 5.24
N ASP A 58 -1.33 8.97 4.88
CA ASP A 58 -2.70 8.75 5.31
C ASP A 58 -3.45 8.00 4.21
N ARG A 59 -4.12 6.90 4.58
CA ARG A 59 -4.84 6.04 3.64
C ARG A 59 -6.05 6.75 3.03
N GLU A 60 -6.71 7.62 3.80
CA GLU A 60 -7.92 8.35 3.37
C GLU A 60 -7.59 9.58 2.52
N ARG A 61 -6.35 10.07 2.60
CA ARG A 61 -5.86 11.23 1.84
C ARG A 61 -4.48 10.92 1.25
N PRO A 62 -4.39 9.91 0.37
CA PRO A 62 -3.11 9.43 -0.11
C PRO A 62 -2.50 10.40 -1.10
N ASP A 63 -1.24 10.75 -0.87
CA ASP A 63 -0.39 11.41 -1.86
C ASP A 63 0.75 10.46 -2.24
N LEU A 64 0.73 10.01 -3.49
CA LEU A 64 1.71 9.09 -4.04
C LEU A 64 2.73 9.80 -4.95
N ALA A 65 2.58 11.12 -5.16
CA ALA A 65 3.43 11.93 -6.03
C ALA A 65 4.84 12.04 -5.41
N GLY A 66 5.73 11.15 -5.82
CA GLY A 66 7.10 11.05 -5.32
C GLY A 66 7.45 9.70 -4.70
N LEU A 67 6.45 8.88 -4.37
CA LEU A 67 6.68 7.49 -3.94
C LEU A 67 6.91 6.57 -5.15
N ALA A 68 6.26 6.86 -6.28
CA ALA A 68 6.34 6.12 -7.54
C ALA A 68 6.33 4.59 -7.34
N PRO A 69 5.31 4.03 -6.65
CA PRO A 69 5.25 2.60 -6.42
C PRO A 69 4.98 1.85 -7.73
N TRP A 70 5.64 0.70 -7.91
CA TRP A 70 5.25 -0.27 -8.92
C TRP A 70 4.03 -1.09 -8.43
N LEU A 71 3.99 -1.38 -7.13
CA LEU A 71 2.89 -2.04 -6.46
C LEU A 71 2.55 -1.30 -5.16
N LEU A 72 1.27 -1.05 -4.95
CA LEU A 72 0.69 -0.63 -3.68
C LEU A 72 -0.02 -1.83 -3.04
N VAL A 73 0.32 -2.10 -1.79
CA VAL A 73 -0.41 -3.06 -0.94
C VAL A 73 -1.12 -2.29 0.18
N ASP A 74 -2.46 -2.39 0.20
CA ASP A 74 -3.28 -1.89 1.30
C ASP A 74 -3.43 -2.98 2.36
N ALA A 75 -2.83 -2.73 3.53
CA ALA A 75 -2.95 -3.55 4.72
C ALA A 75 -3.36 -2.70 5.93
N ALA A 76 -3.91 -1.51 5.70
CA ALA A 76 -4.29 -0.59 6.76
C ALA A 76 -5.72 -0.87 7.22
N GLY A 77 -5.89 -1.16 8.51
CA GLY A 77 -7.21 -1.23 9.14
C GLY A 77 -7.72 0.13 9.66
N PRO A 78 -9.02 0.23 10.03
CA PRO A 78 -10.04 -0.82 9.91
C PRO A 78 -10.37 -1.15 8.43
N PHE A 79 -10.73 -2.41 8.18
CA PHE A 79 -11.03 -2.89 6.82
C PHE A 79 -12.49 -2.62 6.41
N GLN A 80 -13.35 -2.36 7.38
CA GLN A 80 -14.77 -2.04 7.20
C GLN A 80 -14.96 -0.54 6.99
N GLY A 81 -15.90 -0.16 6.12
CA GLY A 81 -16.30 1.23 5.90
C GLY A 81 -15.23 2.12 5.23
N GLY A 82 -14.14 1.52 4.74
CA GLY A 82 -13.11 2.25 4.01
C GLY A 82 -13.58 2.73 2.64
N ASP A 83 -13.09 3.89 2.23
CA ASP A 83 -13.28 4.40 0.87
C ASP A 83 -12.32 3.76 -0.15
N TYR A 84 -12.39 4.24 -1.39
CA TYR A 84 -11.54 3.79 -2.50
C TYR A 84 -10.43 4.80 -2.85
N ALA A 85 -10.09 5.75 -1.97
CA ALA A 85 -9.15 6.82 -2.26
C ALA A 85 -7.74 6.27 -2.56
N LEU A 86 -7.28 5.27 -1.79
CA LEU A 86 -5.96 4.66 -2.00
C LEU A 86 -5.88 3.86 -3.30
N ALA A 87 -6.92 3.10 -3.62
CA ALA A 87 -7.00 2.39 -4.89
C ALA A 87 -7.07 3.35 -6.08
N ARG A 88 -7.80 4.47 -5.95
CA ARG A 88 -7.82 5.54 -6.95
C ARG A 88 -6.44 6.14 -7.16
N ALA A 89 -5.76 6.50 -6.08
CA ALA A 89 -4.42 7.09 -6.17
C ALA A 89 -3.42 6.12 -6.83
N ALA A 90 -3.54 4.81 -6.56
CA ALA A 90 -2.73 3.80 -7.25
C ALA A 90 -2.97 3.81 -8.76
N ILE A 91 -4.23 3.88 -9.21
CA ILE A 91 -4.58 4.01 -10.64
C ILE A 91 -3.99 5.29 -11.23
N ASP A 92 -4.14 6.42 -10.55
CA ASP A 92 -3.71 7.73 -11.05
C ASP A 92 -2.18 7.80 -11.26
N VAL A 93 -1.40 7.03 -10.49
CA VAL A 93 0.06 6.91 -10.67
C VAL A 93 0.49 5.68 -11.47
N GLY A 94 -0.46 4.90 -12.01
CA GLY A 94 -0.18 3.71 -12.81
C GLY A 94 0.42 2.52 -12.05
N ALA A 95 0.18 2.43 -10.73
CA ALA A 95 0.66 1.34 -9.89
C ALA A 95 -0.32 0.16 -9.86
N HIS A 96 0.21 -1.05 -9.72
CA HIS A 96 -0.61 -2.20 -9.34
C HIS A 96 -1.17 -1.99 -7.92
N TYR A 97 -2.36 -2.53 -7.65
CA TYR A 97 -3.02 -2.44 -6.35
C TYR A 97 -3.40 -3.84 -5.85
N VAL A 98 -3.11 -4.13 -4.59
CA VAL A 98 -3.53 -5.34 -3.87
C VAL A 98 -4.04 -4.94 -2.50
N ASP A 99 -5.16 -5.51 -2.08
CA ASP A 99 -5.76 -5.33 -0.75
C ASP A 99 -5.97 -6.69 -0.08
N LEU A 100 -6.01 -6.72 1.26
CA LEU A 100 -6.26 -7.95 2.01
C LEU A 100 -7.70 -8.46 1.88
N ALA A 101 -8.64 -7.60 1.51
CA ALA A 101 -10.04 -7.91 1.25
C ALA A 101 -10.78 -8.55 2.44
N ASP A 102 -10.45 -8.12 3.67
CA ASP A 102 -11.01 -8.67 4.92
C ASP A 102 -12.49 -8.28 5.17
N ALA A 103 -13.07 -7.44 4.32
CA ALA A 103 -14.49 -7.06 4.36
C ALA A 103 -15.15 -7.22 2.98
N ARG A 104 -16.41 -7.67 2.96
CA ARG A 104 -17.14 -7.93 1.71
C ARG A 104 -17.61 -6.65 1.01
N ASP A 105 -18.07 -5.65 1.77
CA ASP A 105 -18.71 -4.47 1.17
C ASP A 105 -17.76 -3.65 0.29
N PRO A 106 -16.50 -3.36 0.70
CA PRO A 106 -15.54 -2.69 -0.17
C PRO A 106 -15.21 -3.50 -1.42
N VAL A 107 -15.15 -4.83 -1.33
CA VAL A 107 -14.88 -5.69 -2.48
C VAL A 107 -16.04 -5.65 -3.48
N ALA A 108 -17.28 -5.73 -2.99
CA ALA A 108 -18.48 -5.70 -3.82
C ALA A 108 -18.64 -4.36 -4.57
N GLY A 109 -18.27 -3.24 -3.95
CA GLY A 109 -18.33 -1.92 -4.58
C GLY A 109 -17.11 -1.55 -5.42
N PHE A 110 -16.02 -2.32 -5.38
CA PHE A 110 -14.72 -1.97 -5.97
C PHE A 110 -14.80 -1.63 -7.46
N THR A 111 -15.44 -2.50 -8.26
CA THR A 111 -15.61 -2.28 -9.70
C THR A 111 -16.44 -1.03 -9.99
N ALA A 112 -17.60 -0.89 -9.33
CA ALA A 112 -18.49 0.25 -9.56
C ALA A 112 -17.82 1.58 -9.17
N ALA A 113 -17.04 1.57 -8.09
CA ALA A 113 -16.32 2.75 -7.64
C ALA A 113 -15.17 3.10 -8.59
N LEU A 114 -14.40 2.13 -9.07
CA LEU A 114 -13.12 2.41 -9.73
C LEU A 114 -13.16 2.37 -11.25
N TYR A 115 -14.06 1.60 -11.85
CA TYR A 115 -14.18 1.46 -13.29
C TYR A 115 -14.72 2.74 -13.93
N ARG A 116 -13.95 3.32 -14.86
CA ARG A 116 -14.35 4.52 -15.62
C ARG A 116 -14.95 4.24 -17.00
N GLY A 117 -15.33 2.98 -17.28
CA GLY A 117 -15.77 2.57 -18.61
C GLY A 117 -14.58 2.43 -19.56
N TRP A 118 -14.06 1.22 -19.73
CA TRP A 118 -13.21 0.91 -20.87
C TRP A 118 -14.12 0.70 -22.09
N LEU A 119 -14.10 1.65 -23.04
CA LEU A 119 -14.86 1.55 -24.30
C LEU A 119 -14.12 0.76 -25.38
N GLY A 120 -12.94 0.20 -25.08
CA GLY A 120 -12.06 -0.42 -26.09
C GLY A 120 -11.56 0.58 -27.13
N PRO A 121 -10.59 0.21 -27.98
CA PRO A 121 -10.38 0.90 -29.24
C PRO A 121 -11.60 0.66 -30.15
N ALA A 122 -12.08 1.73 -30.79
CA ALA A 122 -13.09 1.66 -31.85
C ALA A 122 -12.62 0.84 -33.05
#